data_AF-A0AAP9XVY4-F1
#
_entry.id   AF-A0AAP9XVY4-F1
#
_cell.length_a   1.000
_cell.length_b   1.000
_cell.length_c   1.000
_cell.angle_alpha   90.00
_cell.angle_beta   90.00
_cell.angle_gamma   90.00
#
_symmetry.space_group_name_H-M   'P 1'
#
loop_
_entity.id
_entity.type
_entity.pdbx_description
1 polymer ?
#
loop_
_entity_poly.entity_id
_entity_poly.type
_entity_poly.pdbx_seq_one_letter_code
_entity_poly.pdbx_strand_id
1 'polypeptide(L)'
;MKRHALFCFVLCCATGGGCSPIAYDVRADQQLETLTRDIDSRMIAWRIQAEDGAGAIAYDAGFYAAIEAELAELRIRIGAAPGRSNQDIATTLASLGDQIDRLRRLHRRQNTLDAPLLAAELQLLNAQLATLTTYQLALKHGAPAR
;
A
#
# COMPACT_ATOMS: atom_id res chain seq x y z
N MET A 1 5.59 -7.96 -70.51
CA MET A 1 4.23 -7.79 -69.95
C MET A 1 3.73 -9.11 -69.37
N LYS A 2 3.37 -9.14 -68.08
CA LYS A 2 2.63 -10.16 -67.27
C LYS A 2 3.30 -10.26 -65.89
N ARG A 3 3.04 -9.27 -65.03
CA ARG A 3 2.04 -9.25 -63.93
C ARG A 3 2.44 -10.16 -62.75
N HIS A 4 3.02 -9.51 -61.75
CA HIS A 4 3.32 -10.03 -60.43
C HIS A 4 2.03 -10.41 -59.70
N ALA A 5 1.95 -11.64 -59.22
CA ALA A 5 0.91 -12.06 -58.28
C ALA A 5 1.42 -11.77 -56.86
N LEU A 6 1.03 -10.60 -56.34
CA LEU A 6 0.88 -10.38 -54.90
C LEU A 6 -0.13 -11.41 -54.38
N PHE A 7 0.30 -12.30 -53.51
CA PHE A 7 -0.61 -12.95 -52.56
C PHE A 7 -0.17 -12.53 -51.17
N CYS A 8 -0.82 -11.48 -50.69
CA CYS A 8 -0.66 -10.93 -49.35
C CYS A 8 -0.85 -12.03 -48.31
N PHE A 9 0.26 -12.45 -47.71
CA PHE A 9 0.29 -13.21 -46.49
C PHE A 9 -0.13 -12.26 -45.36
N VAL A 10 -1.44 -12.01 -45.23
CA VAL A 10 -2.01 -11.31 -44.08
C VAL A 10 -2.01 -12.30 -42.92
N LEU A 11 -0.82 -12.52 -42.37
CA LEU A 11 -0.63 -13.02 -41.03
C LEU A 11 -1.04 -11.86 -40.10
N CYS A 12 -2.35 -11.66 -39.95
CA CYS A 12 -2.87 -10.84 -38.88
C CYS A 12 -2.45 -11.52 -37.59
N CYS A 13 -1.33 -11.05 -37.04
CA CYS A 13 -0.94 -11.25 -35.66
C CYS A 13 -2.20 -11.09 -34.83
N ALA A 14 -2.65 -12.20 -34.24
CA ALA A 14 -3.50 -12.18 -33.09
C ALA A 14 -2.74 -11.42 -32.00
N THR A 15 -2.82 -10.09 -32.01
CA THR A 15 -2.60 -9.27 -30.85
C THR A 15 -3.80 -9.49 -29.94
N GLY A 16 -3.94 -10.73 -29.46
CA GLY A 16 -4.53 -10.96 -28.17
C GLY A 16 -3.64 -10.19 -27.22
N GLY A 17 -4.06 -8.97 -26.88
CA GLY A 17 -3.57 -8.27 -25.70
C GLY A 17 -3.94 -9.15 -24.52
N GLY A 18 -3.13 -10.17 -24.27
CA GLY A 18 -3.20 -10.97 -23.08
C GLY A 18 -2.90 -10.00 -21.95
N CYS A 19 -3.94 -9.54 -21.27
CA CYS A 19 -3.82 -9.11 -19.89
C CYS A 19 -3.16 -10.28 -19.16
N SER A 20 -1.83 -10.25 -19.04
CA SER A 20 -1.16 -11.16 -18.14
C SER A 20 -1.75 -10.87 -16.77
N PRO A 21 -2.39 -11.84 -16.11
CA PRO A 21 -2.97 -11.62 -14.81
C PRO A 21 -1.83 -11.20 -13.88
N ILE A 22 -2.08 -10.16 -13.09
CA ILE A 22 -1.12 -9.71 -12.09
C ILE A 22 -0.91 -10.87 -11.12
N ALA A 23 0.34 -11.30 -10.98
CA ALA A 23 0.67 -12.41 -10.12
C ALA A 23 0.49 -12.00 -8.65
N TYR A 24 -0.24 -12.80 -7.89
CA TYR A 24 -0.32 -12.68 -6.43
C TYR A 24 1.06 -12.92 -5.80
N ASP A 25 1.49 -12.00 -4.92
CA ASP A 25 2.73 -12.12 -4.15
C ASP A 25 2.40 -12.37 -2.68
N VAL A 26 2.57 -13.62 -2.24
CA VAL A 26 2.36 -14.06 -0.85
C VAL A 26 3.19 -13.25 0.14
N ARG A 27 4.40 -12.81 -0.24
CA ARG A 27 5.26 -12.03 0.65
C ARG A 27 4.72 -10.61 0.83
N ALA A 28 4.25 -9.99 -0.25
CA ALA A 28 3.60 -8.68 -0.17
C ALA A 28 2.34 -8.72 0.72
N ASP A 29 1.55 -9.80 0.63
CA ASP A 29 0.38 -10.05 1.48
C ASP A 29 0.77 -10.14 2.98
N GLN A 30 1.75 -11.00 3.31
CA GLN A 30 2.25 -11.15 4.68
C GLN A 30 2.85 -9.87 5.25
N GLN A 31 3.56 -9.10 4.41
CA GLN A 31 4.13 -7.82 4.80
C GLN A 31 3.04 -6.79 5.10
N LEU A 32 2.00 -6.73 4.27
CA LEU A 32 0.86 -5.85 4.52
C LEU A 32 0.11 -6.22 5.80
N GLU A 33 -0.09 -7.50 6.09
CA GLU A 33 -0.68 -7.96 7.35
C GLU A 33 0.16 -7.55 8.57
N THR A 34 1.49 -7.67 8.45
CA THR A 34 2.43 -7.29 9.52
C THR A 34 2.39 -5.78 9.76
N LEU A 35 2.53 -4.99 8.69
CA LEU A 35 2.45 -3.54 8.71
C LEU A 35 1.13 -3.06 9.34
N THR A 36 0.00 -3.67 8.96
CA THR A 36 -1.31 -3.34 9.51
C THR A 36 -1.35 -3.58 11.02
N ARG A 37 -0.90 -4.76 11.46
CA ARG A 37 -0.88 -5.12 12.88
C ARG A 37 0.01 -4.18 13.70
N ASP A 38 1.18 -3.83 13.17
CA ASP A 38 2.15 -3.00 13.89
C ASP A 38 1.68 -1.55 14.01
N ILE A 39 1.08 -0.99 12.95
CA ILE A 39 0.41 0.32 13.00
C ILE A 39 -0.74 0.30 14.00
N ASP A 40 -1.68 -0.65 13.88
CA ASP A 40 -2.84 -0.75 14.76
C ASP A 40 -2.41 -0.88 16.23
N SER A 41 -1.52 -1.82 16.52
CA SER A 41 -1.05 -2.09 17.88
C SER A 41 -0.43 -0.84 18.51
N ARG A 42 0.44 -0.14 17.77
CA ARG A 42 1.10 1.05 18.30
C ARG A 42 0.14 2.22 18.47
N MET A 43 -0.70 2.49 17.47
CA MET A 43 -1.64 3.61 17.50
C MET A 43 -2.71 3.43 18.59
N ILE A 44 -3.20 2.20 18.79
CA ILE A 44 -4.13 1.88 19.87
C ILE A 44 -3.46 2.06 21.24
N ALA A 45 -2.22 1.57 21.42
CA ALA A 45 -1.49 1.73 22.67
C ALA A 45 -1.28 3.21 23.02
N TRP A 46 -0.88 4.01 22.03
CA TRP A 46 -0.79 5.47 22.15
C TRP A 46 -2.14 6.10 22.50
N ARG A 47 -3.23 5.70 21.85
CA ARG A 47 -4.55 6.25 22.17
C ARG A 47 -4.95 5.97 23.61
N ILE A 48 -4.79 4.73 24.08
CA ILE A 48 -5.08 4.35 25.48
C ILE A 48 -4.23 5.20 26.43
N GLN A 49 -2.93 5.34 26.17
CA GLN A 49 -2.05 6.17 26.99
C GLN A 49 -2.50 7.64 27.05
N ALA A 50 -2.95 8.20 25.92
CA ALA A 50 -3.48 9.56 25.86
C ALA A 50 -4.83 9.71 26.60
N GLU A 51 -5.70 8.70 26.54
CA GLU A 51 -6.99 8.66 27.25
C GLU A 51 -6.81 8.55 28.77
N ASP A 52 -5.83 7.77 29.22
CA ASP A 52 -5.53 7.57 30.65
C ASP A 52 -4.86 8.78 31.32
N GLY A 53 -4.55 9.83 30.55
CA GLY A 53 -3.87 11.02 31.05
C GLY A 53 -2.45 10.75 31.53
N ALA A 54 -1.84 9.64 31.09
CA ALA A 54 -0.53 9.13 31.54
C ALA A 54 0.67 9.98 31.08
N GLY A 55 0.46 11.25 30.76
CA GLY A 55 1.47 12.17 30.25
C GLY A 55 1.59 12.16 28.73
N ALA A 56 2.39 13.10 28.23
CA ALA A 56 2.67 13.24 26.80
C ALA A 56 3.27 11.95 26.21
N ILE A 57 2.77 11.52 25.06
CA ILE A 57 3.34 10.39 24.33
C ILE A 57 4.70 10.83 23.79
N ALA A 58 5.74 10.12 24.20
CA ALA A 58 7.11 10.40 23.79
C ALA A 58 7.33 10.00 22.32
N TYR A 59 8.07 10.85 21.60
CA TYR A 59 8.44 10.58 20.21
C TYR A 59 9.20 9.25 20.06
N ASP A 60 8.67 8.35 19.24
CA ASP A 60 9.28 7.04 18.95
C ASP A 60 9.88 7.03 17.54
N ALA A 61 11.17 7.37 17.44
CA ALA A 61 11.89 7.35 16.17
C ALA A 61 11.97 5.94 15.54
N GLY A 62 12.06 4.90 16.39
CA GLY A 62 12.24 3.52 15.96
C GLY A 62 11.00 2.99 15.25
N PHE A 63 9.81 3.29 15.81
CA PHE A 63 8.54 2.97 15.16
C PHE A 63 8.45 3.58 13.76
N TYR A 64 8.69 4.89 13.61
CA TYR A 64 8.56 5.53 12.30
C TYR A 64 9.57 5.00 11.27
N ALA A 65 10.81 4.70 11.70
CA ALA A 65 11.83 4.13 10.82
C ALA A 65 11.46 2.73 10.34
N ALA A 66 10.88 1.90 11.21
CA ALA A 66 10.41 0.56 10.86
C ALA A 66 9.29 0.62 9.80
N ILE A 67 8.26 1.43 10.04
CA ILE A 67 7.16 1.62 9.09
C ILE A 67 7.64 2.17 7.74
N GLU A 68 8.57 3.12 7.76
CA GLU A 68 9.15 3.67 6.52
C GLU A 68 9.89 2.59 5.71
N ALA A 69 10.64 1.71 6.38
CA ALA A 69 11.33 0.59 5.74
C ALA A 69 10.35 -0.43 5.15
N GLU A 70 9.31 -0.82 5.89
CA GLU A 70 8.28 -1.75 5.43
C GLU A 70 7.51 -1.21 4.23
N LEU A 71 7.13 0.07 4.25
CA LEU A 71 6.47 0.74 3.14
C LEU A 71 7.37 0.83 1.90
N ALA A 72 8.67 1.09 2.09
CA ALA A 72 9.63 1.12 0.98
C ALA A 72 9.76 -0.26 0.33
N GLU A 73 9.86 -1.32 1.13
CA GLU A 73 9.94 -2.68 0.60
C GLU A 73 8.66 -3.08 -0.14
N LEU A 74 7.49 -2.78 0.43
CA LEU A 74 6.19 -3.08 -0.17
C LEU A 74 6.00 -2.37 -1.51
N ARG A 75 6.44 -1.11 -1.63
CA ARG A 75 6.44 -0.34 -2.88
C ARG A 75 7.35 -0.97 -3.94
N ILE A 76 8.53 -1.44 -3.56
CA ILE A 76 9.45 -2.12 -4.50
C ILE A 76 8.81 -3.40 -5.04
N ARG A 77 8.21 -4.22 -4.16
CA ARG A 77 7.57 -5.48 -4.58
C ARG A 77 6.39 -5.24 -5.52
N ILE A 78 5.48 -4.35 -5.14
CA ILE A 78 4.30 -4.04 -5.95
C ILE A 78 4.69 -3.35 -7.25
N GLY A 79 5.70 -2.47 -7.24
CA GLY A 79 6.23 -1.83 -8.44
C GLY A 79 6.92 -2.81 -9.41
N ALA A 80 7.47 -3.91 -8.89
CA ALA A 80 8.08 -4.96 -9.70
C ALA A 80 7.04 -5.93 -10.31
N ALA A 81 5.79 -5.95 -9.82
CA ALA A 81 4.73 -6.74 -10.41
C ALA A 81 4.27 -6.10 -11.74
N PRO A 82 4.05 -6.83 -12.83
CA PRO A 82 3.52 -6.26 -14.08
C PRO A 82 1.99 -6.08 -14.01
N GLY A 83 1.44 -4.86 -14.23
CA GLY A 83 -0.02 -4.63 -14.27
C GLY A 83 -0.50 -3.18 -14.25
N ARG A 84 -1.74 -2.92 -14.74
CA ARG A 84 -2.38 -1.57 -14.78
C ARG A 84 -2.91 -1.09 -13.42
N SER A 85 -3.35 -2.00 -12.54
CA SER A 85 -3.82 -1.66 -11.18
C SER A 85 -2.71 -1.21 -10.24
N ASN A 86 -1.44 -1.29 -10.67
CA ASN A 86 -0.31 -0.83 -9.89
C ASN A 86 -0.31 0.67 -9.62
N GLN A 87 -0.94 1.48 -10.49
CA GLN A 87 -0.93 2.93 -10.32
C GLN A 87 -1.76 3.38 -9.11
N ASP A 88 -2.96 2.81 -8.94
CA ASP A 88 -3.84 3.14 -7.81
C ASP A 88 -3.22 2.68 -6.49
N ILE A 89 -2.58 1.52 -6.47
CA ILE A 89 -1.93 0.97 -5.27
C ILE A 89 -0.66 1.72 -4.93
N ALA A 90 0.15 2.07 -5.93
CA ALA A 90 1.30 2.93 -5.71
C ALA A 90 0.86 4.27 -5.11
N THR A 91 -0.29 4.79 -5.56
CA THR A 91 -0.91 6.00 -5.00
C THR A 91 -1.37 5.78 -3.56
N THR A 92 -2.05 4.66 -3.25
CA THR A 92 -2.47 4.32 -1.88
C THR A 92 -1.27 4.17 -0.94
N LEU A 93 -0.21 3.48 -1.38
CA LEU A 93 1.04 3.33 -0.61
C LEU A 93 1.76 4.66 -0.42
N ALA A 94 1.79 5.52 -1.45
CA ALA A 94 2.33 6.87 -1.33
C ALA A 94 1.57 7.67 -0.27
N SER A 95 0.24 7.69 -0.36
CA SER A 95 -0.66 8.35 0.59
C SER A 95 -0.47 7.85 2.02
N LEU A 96 -0.35 6.53 2.20
CA LEU A 96 -0.06 5.91 3.50
C LEU A 96 1.28 6.41 4.09
N GLY A 97 2.33 6.46 3.28
CA GLY A 97 3.63 6.98 3.72
C GLY A 97 3.60 8.48 4.04
N ASP A 98 2.91 9.29 3.24
CA ASP A 98 2.75 10.73 3.49
C ASP A 98 2.02 10.98 4.81
N GLN A 99 1.04 10.13 5.13
CA GLN A 99 0.29 10.20 6.36
C GLN A 99 1.12 9.81 7.59
N ILE A 100 1.87 8.71 7.50
CA ILE A 100 2.82 8.32 8.55
C ILE A 100 3.86 9.42 8.77
N ASP A 101 4.38 10.05 7.70
CA ASP A 101 5.32 11.15 7.85
C ASP A 101 4.67 12.42 8.44
N ARG A 102 3.41 12.69 8.09
CA ARG A 102 2.64 13.77 8.73
C ARG A 102 2.52 13.54 10.23
N LEU A 103 2.14 12.33 10.64
CA LEU A 103 2.06 11.94 12.03
C LEU A 103 3.42 12.06 12.73
N ARG A 104 4.50 11.56 12.11
CA ARG A 104 5.89 11.70 12.59
C ARG A 104 6.26 13.15 12.86
N ARG A 105 6.03 14.04 11.91
CA ARG A 105 6.35 15.48 12.05
C ARG A 105 5.51 16.14 13.14
N LEU A 106 4.28 15.71 13.33
CA LEU A 106 3.39 16.24 14.37
C LEU A 106 3.85 15.76 15.75
N HIS A 107 4.06 14.45 15.91
CA HIS A 107 4.59 13.84 17.13
C HIS A 107 5.94 14.46 17.54
N ARG A 108 6.86 14.67 16.58
CA ARG A 108 8.15 15.32 16.84
C ARG A 108 8.03 16.78 17.27
N ARG A 109 7.09 17.55 16.68
CA ARG A 109 6.94 18.98 16.97
C ARG A 109 6.25 19.25 18.29
N GLN A 110 5.21 18.47 18.59
CA GLN A 110 4.42 18.66 19.79
C GLN A 110 4.97 17.85 20.97
N ASN A 111 5.82 16.86 20.70
CA ASN A 111 6.33 15.89 21.68
C ASN A 111 5.21 15.22 22.50
N THR A 112 4.01 15.19 21.91
CA THR A 112 2.79 14.57 22.44
C THR A 112 1.84 14.32 21.27
N LEU A 113 0.93 13.37 21.44
CA LEU A 113 -0.20 13.11 20.56
C LEU A 113 -1.44 13.01 21.45
N ASP A 114 -2.53 13.69 21.09
CA ASP A 114 -3.78 13.59 21.83
C ASP A 114 -4.68 12.47 21.29
N ALA A 115 -5.60 11.98 22.13
CA ALA A 115 -6.47 10.87 21.80
C ALA A 115 -7.38 11.14 20.59
N PRO A 116 -8.01 12.33 20.44
CA PRO A 116 -8.83 12.64 19.26
C PRO A 116 -8.04 12.59 17.95
N LEU A 117 -6.81 13.13 17.92
CA LEU A 117 -5.94 13.06 16.76
C LEU A 117 -5.58 11.61 16.44
N LEU A 118 -5.15 10.83 17.44
CA LEU A 118 -4.79 9.43 17.25
C LEU A 118 -5.96 8.60 16.72
N ALA A 119 -7.18 8.86 17.20
CA ALA A 119 -8.38 8.20 16.71
C ALA A 119 -8.65 8.52 15.22
N ALA A 120 -8.52 9.79 14.83
CA ALA A 120 -8.72 10.21 13.45
C ALA A 120 -7.64 9.64 12.50
N GLU A 121 -6.37 9.69 12.92
CA GLU A 121 -5.25 9.14 12.16
C GLU A 121 -5.39 7.61 12.01
N LEU A 122 -5.76 6.89 13.08
CA LEU A 122 -6.01 5.44 13.02
C LEU A 122 -7.14 5.08 12.05
N GLN A 123 -8.25 5.82 12.04
CA GLN A 123 -9.34 5.58 11.10
C GLN A 123 -8.90 5.72 9.64
N LEU A 124 -8.12 6.76 9.35
CA LEU A 124 -7.67 7.03 7.98
C LEU A 124 -6.60 6.02 7.52
N LEU A 125 -5.68 5.64 8.42
CA LEU A 125 -4.70 4.57 8.18
C LEU A 125 -5.41 3.24 7.88
N ASN A 126 -6.42 2.88 8.68
CA ASN A 126 -7.14 1.63 8.51
C ASN A 126 -7.97 1.60 7.22
N ALA A 127 -8.52 2.73 6.79
CA ALA A 127 -9.18 2.83 5.49
C ALA A 127 -8.21 2.55 4.33
N GLN A 128 -6.99 3.12 4.38
CA GLN A 128 -5.96 2.91 3.35
C GLN A 128 -5.44 1.46 3.37
N LEU A 129 -5.17 0.90 4.54
CA LEU A 129 -4.72 -0.49 4.71
C LEU A 129 -5.80 -1.50 4.27
N ALA A 130 -7.07 -1.21 4.50
CA ALA A 130 -8.18 -2.04 4.02
C ALA A 130 -8.28 -2.08 2.49
N THR A 131 -8.02 -0.96 1.81
CA THR A 131 -7.92 -0.91 0.34
C THR A 131 -6.81 -1.82 -0.16
N LEU A 132 -5.61 -1.74 0.45
CA LEU A 132 -4.47 -2.59 0.08
C LEU A 132 -4.76 -4.08 0.34
N THR A 133 -5.44 -4.39 1.44
CA THR A 133 -5.78 -5.77 1.81
C THR A 133 -6.80 -6.36 0.84
N THR A 134 -7.83 -5.58 0.49
CA THR A 134 -8.84 -5.97 -0.50
C THR A 134 -8.20 -6.24 -1.86
N TYR A 135 -7.22 -5.43 -2.26
CA TYR A 135 -6.46 -5.65 -3.47
C TYR A 135 -5.70 -6.99 -3.44
N GLN A 136 -4.92 -7.26 -2.38
CA GLN A 136 -4.18 -8.52 -2.26
C GLN A 136 -5.11 -9.73 -2.26
N LEU A 137 -6.28 -9.61 -1.62
CA LEU A 137 -7.30 -10.66 -1.64
C LEU A 137 -7.88 -10.89 -3.04
N ALA A 138 -8.13 -9.82 -3.81
CA ALA A 138 -8.59 -9.94 -5.18
C ALA A 138 -7.56 -10.68 -6.06
N LEU A 139 -6.27 -10.34 -5.93
CA LEU A 139 -5.19 -11.04 -6.62
C LEU A 139 -5.12 -12.52 -6.22
N LYS A 140 -5.21 -12.82 -4.93
CA LYS A 140 -5.18 -14.19 -4.39
C LYS A 140 -6.28 -15.08 -4.96
N HIS A 141 -7.44 -14.51 -5.26
CA HIS A 141 -8.58 -15.22 -5.86
C HIS A 141 -8.62 -15.14 -7.40
N GLY A 142 -7.62 -14.56 -8.05
CA GLY A 142 -7.55 -14.44 -9.50
C GLY A 142 -8.60 -13.49 -10.10
N ALA A 143 -9.20 -12.63 -9.28
CA ALA A 143 -10.11 -11.60 -9.74
C ALA A 143 -9.32 -10.43 -10.35
N PRO A 144 -9.84 -9.77 -11.40
CA PRO A 144 -9.27 -8.51 -11.83
C PRO A 144 -9.41 -7.53 -10.68
N ALA A 145 -8.29 -7.12 -10.10
CA ALA A 145 -8.25 -6.01 -9.18
C ALA A 145 -8.83 -4.77 -9.90
N ARG A 146 -10.00 -4.33 -9.44
CA ARG A 146 -10.71 -3.17 -9.98
C ARG A 146 -10.38 -1.94 -9.16
#